data_AF-A0A183CQK5-F1
#
_entry.id   AF-A0A183CQK5-F1
#
_cell.length_a   1.000
_cell.length_b   1.000
_cell.length_c   1.000
_cell.angle_alpha   90.00
_cell.angle_beta   90.00
_cell.angle_gamma   90.00
#
_symmetry.space_group_name_H-M   'P 1'
#
loop_
_entity.id
_entity.type
_entity.pdbx_description
1 polymer ?
#
loop_
_entity_poly.entity_id
_entity_poly.type
_entity_poly.pdbx_seq_one_letter_code
_entity_poly.pdbx_strand_id
1 'polypeptide(L)'
;MKGHNVLRQHNSIHPQADAGIGQQQQQQRQQPEETDRNNDQLQSEQCSSTEMRSDASPSPTPFSAQFSYRLHGIVRLAYRRWAHFVVAHPYKIILFCFILTAICVAKTTRTKHKNNIRGYTPYGSRSLYEFNVRDEFFDQSGVGIRVFVLILPRNGTNMLGLDTLRETVEVDSLIQHNLTIFNRITQRHEPFSRICRRFCTINEPAQLFYAGFKDHQRQLDKHEQ
;
A
#
# COMPACT_ATOMS: atom_id res chain seq x y z
N MET A 1 59.88 -13.09 39.29
CA MET A 1 60.07 -14.36 38.55
C MET A 1 58.84 -14.60 37.69
N LYS A 2 59.05 -14.73 36.36
CA LYS A 2 58.21 -15.37 35.30
C LYS A 2 56.68 -15.13 35.39
N GLY A 3 56.00 -14.42 34.49
CA GLY A 3 56.21 -14.27 33.05
C GLY A 3 55.45 -15.36 32.27
N HIS A 4 54.32 -15.00 31.64
CA HIS A 4 53.98 -15.44 30.28
C HIS A 4 52.84 -14.60 29.68
N ASN A 5 53.22 -13.85 28.63
CA ASN A 5 52.38 -13.34 27.57
C ASN A 5 51.92 -14.49 26.67
N VAL A 6 50.70 -14.43 26.14
CA VAL A 6 50.38 -15.03 24.84
C VAL A 6 49.53 -14.04 24.03
N LEU A 7 50.21 -13.39 23.09
CA LEU A 7 49.64 -12.76 21.90
C LEU A 7 49.00 -13.84 21.03
N ARG A 8 47.80 -13.56 20.50
CA ARG A 8 47.36 -14.16 19.24
C ARG A 8 46.64 -13.13 18.39
N GLN A 9 47.42 -12.44 17.58
CA GLN A 9 46.92 -11.84 16.34
C GLN A 9 46.51 -12.98 15.40
N HIS A 10 45.31 -12.90 14.85
CA HIS A 10 45.01 -13.47 13.55
C HIS A 10 44.21 -12.45 12.76
N ASN A 11 44.91 -11.86 11.78
CA ASN A 11 44.36 -11.04 10.72
C ASN A 11 43.84 -12.00 9.64
N SER A 12 42.60 -11.86 9.21
CA SER A 12 42.11 -12.43 7.95
C SER A 12 40.99 -11.56 7.41
N ILE A 13 41.33 -10.94 6.28
CA ILE A 13 40.51 -10.11 5.41
C ILE A 13 39.68 -11.04 4.53
N HIS A 14 38.35 -10.93 4.56
CA HIS A 14 37.45 -11.06 3.39
C HIS A 14 36.04 -10.53 3.76
N PRO A 15 35.26 -10.01 2.78
CA PRO A 15 34.23 -9.01 2.98
C PRO A 15 32.90 -9.63 3.38
N GLN A 16 32.24 -9.02 4.36
CA GLN A 16 30.89 -9.41 4.76
C GLN A 16 29.87 -8.52 4.06
N ALA A 17 29.09 -9.16 3.21
CA ALA A 17 28.05 -8.59 2.37
C ALA A 17 26.96 -7.88 3.17
N ASP A 18 26.45 -6.81 2.56
CA ASP A 18 25.29 -6.04 2.98
C ASP A 18 24.08 -6.92 3.30
N ALA A 19 23.65 -6.91 4.57
CA ALA A 19 22.35 -7.42 4.97
C ALA A 19 21.30 -6.32 4.77
N GLY A 20 20.90 -6.14 3.51
CA GLY A 20 19.73 -5.35 3.15
C GLY A 20 18.45 -5.95 3.76
N ILE A 21 17.70 -5.11 4.47
CA ILE A 21 16.37 -5.43 5.00
C ILE A 21 15.45 -5.66 3.81
N GLY A 22 14.97 -6.91 3.70
CA GLY A 22 14.08 -7.37 2.63
C GLY A 22 12.74 -6.62 2.63
N GLN A 23 12.52 -5.86 1.56
CA GLN A 23 11.19 -5.51 1.10
C GLN A 23 10.64 -6.71 0.32
N GLN A 24 9.64 -7.40 0.86
CA GLN A 24 8.86 -8.34 0.06
C GLN A 24 7.78 -7.58 -0.72
N GLN A 25 7.93 -7.67 -2.04
CA GLN A 25 7.06 -7.19 -3.11
C GLN A 25 5.65 -7.78 -3.03
N GLN A 26 4.66 -6.98 -3.43
CA GLN A 26 3.71 -7.40 -4.46
C GLN A 26 3.67 -6.35 -5.55
N GLN A 27 4.60 -6.51 -6.50
CA GLN A 27 4.66 -5.79 -7.75
C GLN A 27 3.71 -6.52 -8.73
N GLN A 28 2.67 -5.81 -9.16
CA GLN A 28 1.73 -6.28 -10.17
C GLN A 28 2.48 -6.66 -11.45
N ARG A 29 2.26 -7.89 -11.91
CA ARG A 29 2.73 -8.38 -13.21
C ARG A 29 1.93 -7.65 -14.31
N GLN A 30 2.48 -6.56 -14.84
CA GLN A 30 2.08 -6.00 -16.14
C GLN A 30 2.85 -6.75 -17.25
N GLN A 31 2.12 -7.25 -18.24
CA GLN A 31 2.68 -7.88 -19.44
C GLN A 31 2.94 -6.78 -20.49
N PRO A 32 4.10 -6.75 -21.17
CA PRO A 32 4.34 -5.81 -22.26
C PRO A 32 3.73 -6.32 -23.57
N GLU A 33 3.20 -5.34 -24.31
CA GLU A 33 2.83 -5.39 -25.71
C GLU A 33 4.11 -5.31 -26.54
N GLU A 34 4.42 -6.34 -27.34
CA GLU A 34 5.48 -6.24 -28.36
C GLU A 34 4.96 -6.83 -29.68
N THR A 35 4.86 -5.93 -30.64
CA THR A 35 4.60 -6.18 -32.05
C THR A 35 5.89 -6.68 -32.66
N ASP A 36 5.89 -7.86 -33.28
CA ASP A 36 6.76 -8.05 -34.44
C ASP A 36 6.09 -8.84 -35.54
N ARG A 37 6.27 -8.29 -36.74
CA ARG A 37 5.57 -8.55 -37.98
C ARG A 37 6.64 -9.13 -38.91
N ASN A 38 6.40 -10.33 -39.44
CA ASN A 38 6.79 -10.82 -40.78
C ASN A 38 7.08 -12.33 -40.75
N ASN A 39 6.14 -13.11 -41.30
CA ASN A 39 6.50 -13.86 -42.48
C ASN A 39 5.25 -14.03 -43.36
N ASP A 40 5.47 -13.68 -44.62
CA ASP A 40 4.48 -13.37 -45.63
C ASP A 40 3.81 -14.62 -46.25
N GLN A 41 2.57 -14.36 -46.64
CA GLN A 41 1.94 -14.79 -47.89
C GLN A 41 1.75 -16.28 -48.24
N LEU A 42 0.45 -16.57 -48.36
CA LEU A 42 -0.19 -17.17 -49.54
C LEU A 42 -0.14 -18.70 -49.63
N GLN A 43 -1.24 -19.34 -49.22
CA GLN A 43 -1.95 -20.25 -50.12
C GLN A 43 -3.35 -20.57 -49.60
N SER A 44 -4.33 -20.00 -50.28
CA SER A 44 -5.58 -20.69 -50.55
C SER A 44 -5.26 -22.00 -51.29
N GLU A 45 -5.45 -23.14 -50.64
CA GLU A 45 -5.73 -24.37 -51.38
C GLU A 45 -6.54 -25.33 -50.51
N GLN A 46 -7.70 -25.68 -51.03
CA GLN A 46 -8.62 -26.67 -50.51
C GLN A 46 -8.25 -27.99 -51.20
N CYS A 47 -7.80 -29.01 -50.47
CA CYS A 47 -8.36 -30.38 -50.51
C CYS A 47 -7.49 -31.43 -49.79
N SER A 48 -8.15 -32.18 -48.91
CA SER A 48 -8.08 -33.64 -48.81
C SER A 48 -6.72 -34.32 -48.57
N SER A 49 -6.47 -34.65 -47.30
CA SER A 49 -6.14 -36.04 -46.94
C SER A 49 -6.38 -36.28 -45.45
N THR A 50 -7.27 -37.24 -45.21
CA THR A 50 -7.50 -38.00 -43.99
C THR A 50 -6.20 -38.37 -43.28
N GLU A 51 -6.07 -38.05 -42.00
CA GLU A 51 -5.54 -38.97 -40.98
C GLU A 51 -6.14 -38.65 -39.59
N MET A 52 -6.69 -39.70 -38.99
CA MET A 52 -7.37 -39.72 -37.69
C MET A 52 -6.42 -39.41 -36.54
N ARG A 53 -6.79 -38.46 -35.68
CA ARG A 53 -6.38 -38.47 -34.26
C ARG A 53 -7.61 -38.18 -33.40
N SER A 54 -8.19 -39.28 -32.91
CA SER A 54 -9.33 -39.30 -31.99
C SER A 54 -8.86 -38.91 -30.58
N ASP A 55 -8.83 -37.62 -30.28
CA ASP A 55 -8.96 -37.18 -28.90
C ASP A 55 -10.46 -37.11 -28.58
N ALA A 56 -10.91 -38.18 -27.94
CA ALA A 56 -12.29 -38.38 -27.50
C ALA A 56 -12.65 -37.35 -26.41
N SER A 57 -13.09 -36.17 -26.84
CA SER A 57 -13.99 -35.35 -26.04
C SER A 57 -15.28 -36.15 -25.85
N PRO A 58 -15.82 -36.29 -24.63
CA PRO A 58 -17.06 -37.05 -24.42
C PRO A 58 -18.15 -36.39 -25.26
N SER A 59 -18.63 -37.12 -26.27
CA SER A 59 -19.75 -36.69 -27.08
C SER A 59 -20.91 -36.36 -26.15
N PRO A 60 -21.51 -35.16 -26.25
CA PRO A 60 -22.64 -34.83 -25.42
C PRO A 60 -23.71 -35.90 -25.68
N THR A 61 -24.12 -36.60 -24.62
CA THR A 61 -25.23 -37.54 -24.67
C THR A 61 -26.37 -36.92 -25.47
N PRO A 62 -27.12 -37.68 -26.29
CA PRO A 62 -28.10 -37.12 -27.23
C PRO A 62 -29.08 -36.14 -26.56
N PHE A 63 -29.35 -36.35 -25.26
CA PHE A 63 -30.13 -35.47 -24.41
C PHE A 63 -29.48 -34.09 -24.12
N SER A 64 -28.19 -34.02 -23.77
CA SER A 64 -27.50 -32.76 -23.46
C SER A 64 -27.24 -31.90 -24.73
N ALA A 65 -26.99 -32.54 -25.87
CA ALA A 65 -26.88 -31.86 -27.16
C ALA A 65 -28.24 -31.29 -27.63
N GLN A 66 -29.31 -32.07 -27.48
CA GLN A 66 -30.67 -31.66 -27.84
C GLN A 66 -31.21 -30.56 -26.93
N PHE A 67 -30.93 -30.62 -25.62
CA PHE A 67 -31.25 -29.55 -24.68
C PHE A 67 -30.53 -28.24 -25.04
N SER A 68 -29.25 -28.32 -25.39
CA SER A 68 -28.44 -27.16 -25.79
C SER A 68 -28.97 -26.50 -27.07
N TYR A 69 -29.37 -27.28 -28.08
CA TYR A 69 -29.96 -26.75 -29.32
C TYR A 69 -31.34 -26.12 -29.11
N ARG A 70 -32.17 -26.74 -28.24
CA ARG A 70 -33.50 -26.22 -27.88
C ARG A 70 -33.40 -24.94 -27.06
N LEU A 71 -32.50 -24.89 -26.07
CA LEU A 71 -32.22 -23.68 -25.30
C LEU A 71 -31.70 -22.56 -26.20
N HIS A 72 -30.75 -22.86 -27.09
CA HIS A 72 -30.22 -21.90 -28.05
C HIS A 72 -31.31 -21.35 -28.98
N GLY A 73 -32.23 -22.20 -29.43
CA GLY A 73 -33.40 -21.79 -30.21
C GLY A 73 -34.36 -20.87 -29.44
N ILE A 74 -34.67 -21.21 -28.19
CA ILE A 74 -35.54 -20.41 -27.30
C ILE A 74 -34.91 -19.05 -27.01
N VAL A 75 -33.62 -19.02 -26.68
CA VAL A 75 -32.86 -17.77 -26.44
C VAL A 75 -32.88 -16.92 -27.72
N ARG A 76 -32.61 -17.51 -28.89
CA ARG A 76 -32.66 -16.78 -30.17
C ARG A 76 -34.03 -16.18 -30.45
N LEU A 77 -35.11 -16.90 -30.17
CA LEU A 77 -36.48 -16.42 -30.33
C LEU A 77 -36.80 -15.28 -29.34
N ALA A 78 -36.38 -15.42 -28.08
CA ALA A 78 -36.55 -14.38 -27.07
C ALA A 78 -35.80 -13.10 -27.49
N TYR A 79 -34.52 -13.19 -27.86
CA TYR A 79 -33.73 -12.05 -28.32
C TYR A 79 -34.32 -11.40 -29.57
N ARG A 80 -34.77 -12.18 -30.56
CA ARG A 80 -35.43 -11.61 -31.76
C ARG A 80 -36.72 -10.86 -31.42
N ARG A 81 -37.52 -11.38 -30.47
CA ARG A 81 -38.75 -10.73 -30.01
C ARG A 81 -38.43 -9.42 -29.27
N TRP A 82 -37.45 -9.44 -28.37
CA TRP A 82 -36.98 -8.25 -27.65
C TRP A 82 -36.38 -7.20 -28.59
N ALA A 83 -35.57 -7.61 -29.56
CA ALA A 83 -34.99 -6.70 -30.55
C ALA A 83 -36.08 -6.00 -31.38
N HIS A 84 -37.09 -6.74 -31.83
CA HIS A 84 -38.24 -6.13 -32.51
C HIS A 84 -38.97 -5.09 -31.64
N PHE A 85 -39.11 -5.34 -30.34
CA PHE A 85 -39.70 -4.40 -29.39
C PHE A 85 -38.86 -3.11 -29.23
N VAL A 86 -37.54 -3.26 -29.13
CA VAL A 86 -36.61 -2.11 -29.01
C VAL A 86 -36.63 -1.25 -30.26
N VAL A 87 -36.62 -1.87 -31.45
CA VAL A 87 -36.68 -1.16 -32.74
C VAL A 87 -38.04 -0.49 -32.97
N ALA A 88 -39.14 -1.08 -32.46
CA ALA A 88 -40.47 -0.48 -32.57
C ALA A 88 -40.62 0.80 -31.70
N HIS A 89 -39.88 0.91 -30.59
CA HIS A 89 -40.02 2.02 -29.64
C HIS A 89 -38.67 2.58 -29.15
N PRO A 90 -37.81 3.10 -30.05
CA PRO A 90 -36.44 3.50 -29.69
C PRO A 90 -36.41 4.65 -28.68
N TYR A 91 -37.28 5.65 -28.84
CA TYR A 91 -37.32 6.82 -27.96
C TYR A 91 -37.69 6.47 -26.51
N LYS A 92 -38.60 5.51 -26.29
CA LYS A 92 -39.01 5.07 -24.95
C LYS A 92 -37.87 4.37 -24.22
N ILE A 93 -37.12 3.52 -24.92
CA ILE A 93 -35.98 2.80 -24.37
C ILE A 93 -34.85 3.77 -24.02
N ILE A 94 -34.54 4.72 -24.91
CA ILE A 94 -33.53 5.74 -24.65
C ILE A 94 -33.90 6.57 -23.41
N LEU A 95 -35.14 7.04 -23.33
CA LEU A 95 -35.62 7.79 -22.16
C LEU A 95 -35.50 6.98 -20.87
N PHE A 96 -35.87 5.69 -20.91
CA PHE A 96 -35.76 4.79 -19.77
C PHE A 96 -34.31 4.60 -19.32
N CYS A 97 -33.38 4.38 -20.25
CA CYS A 97 -31.95 4.26 -19.95
C CYS A 97 -31.39 5.55 -19.32
N PHE A 98 -31.81 6.73 -19.80
CA PHE A 98 -31.43 8.01 -19.20
C PHE A 98 -31.95 8.15 -17.77
N ILE A 99 -33.22 7.78 -17.50
CA ILE A 99 -33.79 7.79 -16.15
C ILE A 99 -33.00 6.85 -15.22
N LEU A 100 -32.71 5.63 -15.66
CA LEU A 100 -31.92 4.69 -14.86
C LEU A 100 -30.51 5.23 -14.58
N THR A 101 -29.87 5.82 -15.59
CA THR A 101 -28.54 6.41 -15.44
C THR A 101 -28.58 7.57 -14.45
N ALA A 102 -29.58 8.45 -14.53
CA ALA A 102 -29.77 9.55 -13.60
C ALA A 102 -29.98 9.08 -12.16
N ILE A 103 -30.75 8.01 -11.94
CA ILE A 103 -30.93 7.39 -10.61
C ILE A 103 -29.60 6.84 -10.08
N CYS A 104 -28.84 6.13 -10.92
CA CYS A 104 -27.52 5.61 -10.55
C CYS A 104 -26.54 6.74 -10.19
N VAL A 105 -26.48 7.80 -10.99
CA VAL A 105 -25.65 8.98 -10.72
C VAL A 105 -26.06 9.64 -9.40
N ALA A 106 -27.36 9.85 -9.17
CA ALA A 106 -27.86 10.43 -7.93
C ALA A 106 -27.56 9.57 -6.69
N LYS A 107 -27.48 8.23 -6.84
CA LYS A 107 -27.07 7.33 -5.76
C LYS A 107 -25.57 7.43 -5.49
N THR A 108 -24.75 7.50 -6.54
CA THR A 108 -23.29 7.64 -6.43
C THR A 108 -22.90 8.96 -5.77
N THR A 109 -23.53 10.09 -6.14
CA THR A 109 -23.24 11.39 -5.50
C THR A 109 -23.65 11.45 -4.03
N ARG A 110 -24.65 10.68 -3.62
CA ARG A 110 -25.05 10.54 -2.20
C ARG A 110 -24.17 9.56 -1.42
N THR A 111 -23.34 8.76 -2.07
CA THR A 111 -22.50 7.77 -1.40
C THR A 111 -21.29 8.46 -0.79
N LYS A 112 -21.21 8.46 0.55
CA LYS A 112 -20.09 9.06 1.27
C LYS A 112 -18.81 8.27 1.02
N HIS A 113 -17.75 8.96 0.59
CA HIS A 113 -16.42 8.37 0.49
C HIS A 113 -15.88 8.07 1.90
N LYS A 114 -15.55 6.80 2.17
CA LYS A 114 -14.91 6.37 3.41
C LYS A 114 -13.42 6.16 3.14
N ASN A 115 -12.59 7.11 3.53
CA ASN A 115 -11.14 6.96 3.49
C ASN A 115 -10.63 6.34 4.80
N ASN A 116 -10.76 5.02 4.93
CA ASN A 116 -10.19 4.28 6.04
C ASN A 116 -9.12 3.33 5.53
N ILE A 117 -7.87 3.55 5.96
CA ILE A 117 -6.73 2.70 5.62
C ILE A 117 -6.92 1.23 6.04
N ARG A 118 -7.79 0.94 7.01
CA ARG A 118 -8.13 -0.45 7.38
C ARG A 118 -8.90 -1.20 6.28
N GLY A 119 -9.38 -0.50 5.24
CA GLY A 119 -10.07 -1.12 4.10
C GLY A 119 -9.18 -2.07 3.28
N TYR A 120 -7.85 -2.00 3.44
CA TYR A 120 -6.92 -2.95 2.80
C TYR A 120 -6.81 -4.29 3.55
N THR A 121 -7.36 -4.39 4.76
CA THR A 121 -7.36 -5.63 5.54
C THR A 121 -8.68 -6.38 5.33
N PRO A 122 -8.66 -7.68 5.00
CA PRO A 122 -9.89 -8.41 4.71
C PRO A 122 -10.79 -8.49 5.95
N TYR A 123 -12.11 -8.46 5.70
CA TYR A 123 -13.13 -8.61 6.74
C TYR A 123 -12.95 -9.92 7.50
N GLY A 124 -13.08 -9.88 8.84
CA GLY A 124 -12.93 -11.06 9.69
C GLY A 124 -11.49 -11.53 9.91
N SER A 125 -10.49 -10.78 9.44
CA SER A 125 -9.08 -11.08 9.72
C SER A 125 -8.76 -11.00 11.22
N ARG A 126 -7.83 -11.86 11.64
CA ARG A 126 -7.30 -11.86 13.01
C ARG A 126 -6.69 -10.51 13.40
N SER A 127 -6.02 -9.83 12.47
CA SER A 127 -5.43 -8.51 12.72
C SER A 127 -6.50 -7.45 13.04
N LEU A 128 -7.67 -7.47 12.40
CA LEU A 128 -8.78 -6.58 12.76
C LEU A 128 -9.33 -6.89 14.16
N TYR A 129 -9.43 -8.18 14.51
CA TYR A 129 -9.85 -8.59 15.85
C TYR A 129 -8.90 -8.07 16.93
N GLU A 130 -7.60 -8.36 16.80
CA GLU A 130 -6.57 -7.89 17.74
C GLU A 130 -6.53 -6.37 17.83
N PHE A 131 -6.73 -5.69 16.69
CA PHE A 131 -6.81 -4.23 16.66
C PHE A 131 -8.01 -3.72 17.49
N ASN A 132 -9.18 -4.36 17.37
CA ASN A 132 -10.38 -3.97 18.11
C ASN A 132 -10.23 -4.22 19.61
N VAL A 133 -9.66 -5.36 20.00
CA VAL A 133 -9.37 -5.66 21.42
C VAL A 133 -8.40 -4.64 22.00
N ARG A 134 -7.38 -4.24 21.23
CA ARG A 134 -6.45 -3.18 21.64
C ARG A 134 -7.15 -1.83 21.75
N ASP A 135 -7.97 -1.45 20.77
CA ASP A 135 -8.75 -0.21 20.78
C ASP A 135 -9.66 -0.14 22.03
N GLU A 136 -10.30 -1.24 22.40
CA GLU A 136 -11.11 -1.37 23.62
C GLU A 136 -10.25 -1.26 24.90
N PHE A 137 -9.17 -2.03 24.99
CA PHE A 137 -8.28 -2.02 26.15
C PHE A 137 -7.70 -0.63 26.45
N PHE A 138 -7.37 0.12 25.39
CA PHE A 138 -6.81 1.46 25.50
C PHE A 138 -7.85 2.59 25.41
N ASP A 139 -9.16 2.29 25.44
CA ASP A 139 -10.24 3.28 25.28
C ASP A 139 -9.97 4.26 24.11
N GLN A 140 -9.60 3.69 22.96
CA GLN A 140 -9.17 4.44 21.79
C GLN A 140 -9.94 3.99 20.56
N SER A 141 -10.61 4.93 19.90
CA SER A 141 -11.16 4.69 18.56
C SER A 141 -10.15 5.12 17.51
N GLY A 142 -9.67 4.20 16.68
CA GLY A 142 -8.92 4.60 15.48
C GLY A 142 -7.40 4.42 15.57
N VAL A 143 -6.74 4.67 14.45
CA VAL A 143 -5.28 4.86 14.44
C VAL A 143 -5.04 6.31 14.87
N GLY A 144 -4.40 6.55 16.02
CA GLY A 144 -4.02 7.90 16.42
C GLY A 144 -3.13 8.57 15.36
N ILE A 145 -3.24 9.89 15.23
CA ILE A 145 -2.36 10.67 14.34
C ILE A 145 -0.94 10.62 14.93
N ARG A 146 0.02 10.16 14.13
CA ARG A 146 1.45 10.13 14.49
C ARG A 146 2.21 10.97 13.48
N VAL A 147 3.07 11.86 13.98
CA VAL A 147 3.94 12.72 13.17
C VAL A 147 5.36 12.22 13.35
N PHE A 148 6.05 11.97 12.24
CA PHE A 148 7.45 11.61 12.22
C PHE A 148 8.22 12.71 11.51
N VAL A 149 9.31 13.17 12.14
CA VAL A 149 10.24 14.11 11.53
C VAL A 149 11.57 13.40 11.37
N LEU A 150 11.99 13.25 10.11
CA LEU A 150 13.28 12.70 9.77
C LEU A 150 14.26 13.85 9.55
N ILE A 151 15.34 13.88 10.33
CA ILE A 151 16.37 14.92 10.27
C ILE A 151 17.62 14.30 9.65
N LEU A 152 18.14 14.96 8.62
CA LEU A 152 19.37 14.56 7.93
C LEU A 152 20.41 15.68 8.01
N PRO A 153 21.71 15.33 8.05
CA PRO A 153 22.76 16.33 8.05
C PRO A 153 22.91 16.93 6.64
N ARG A 154 23.06 18.26 6.57
CA ARG A 154 23.12 19.01 5.31
C ARG A 154 24.23 18.53 4.36
N ASN A 155 25.37 18.11 4.91
CA ASN A 155 26.57 17.79 4.14
C ASN A 155 26.78 16.27 3.94
N GLY A 156 25.75 15.44 4.21
CA GLY A 156 25.90 13.99 4.16
C GLY A 156 26.90 13.43 5.19
N THR A 157 27.24 14.22 6.21
CA THR A 157 28.09 13.84 7.34
C THR A 157 27.33 12.93 8.31
N ASN A 158 27.91 12.62 9.46
CA ASN A 158 27.18 11.91 10.51
C ASN A 158 26.21 12.85 11.26
N MET A 159 25.19 12.27 11.90
CA MET A 159 24.25 12.98 12.80
C MET A 159 24.84 13.24 14.20
N LEU A 160 26.02 12.67 14.51
CA LEU A 160 26.68 12.77 15.82
C LEU A 160 27.54 14.04 15.96
N GLY A 161 27.42 15.00 15.04
CA GLY A 161 28.00 16.32 15.18
C GLY A 161 27.24 17.18 16.20
N LEU A 162 27.97 17.98 17.00
CA LEU A 162 27.35 18.79 18.06
C LEU A 162 26.33 19.80 17.52
N ASP A 163 26.61 20.42 16.38
CA ASP A 163 25.71 21.40 15.77
C ASP A 163 24.45 20.71 15.23
N THR A 164 24.58 19.56 14.57
CA THR A 164 23.44 18.79 14.09
C THR A 164 22.56 18.27 15.22
N LEU A 165 23.17 17.81 16.33
CA LEU A 165 22.42 17.39 17.53
C LEU A 165 21.73 18.58 18.21
N ARG A 166 22.39 19.74 18.28
CA ARG A 166 21.78 20.98 18.81
C ARG A 166 20.54 21.36 18.01
N GLU A 167 20.66 21.42 16.68
CA GLU A 167 19.55 21.72 15.78
C GLU A 167 18.42 20.69 15.91
N THR A 168 18.75 19.41 16.04
CA THR A 168 17.77 18.33 16.23
C THR A 168 16.93 18.54 17.49
N VAL A 169 17.58 18.84 18.62
CA VAL A 169 16.90 19.11 19.90
C VAL A 169 16.09 20.41 19.85
N GLU A 170 16.58 21.42 19.14
CA GLU A 170 15.86 22.69 18.94
C GLU A 170 14.57 22.48 18.13
N VAL A 171 14.64 21.70 17.05
CA VAL A 171 13.47 21.34 16.24
C VAL A 171 12.44 20.54 17.05
N ASP A 172 12.89 19.58 17.86
CA ASP A 172 12.01 18.82 18.75
C ASP A 172 11.28 19.76 19.74
N SER A 173 12.01 20.68 20.37
CA SER A 173 11.43 21.68 21.28
C SER A 173 10.42 22.60 20.57
N LEU A 174 10.74 23.05 19.36
CA LEU A 174 9.87 23.89 18.53
C LEU A 174 8.55 23.17 18.22
N ILE A 175 8.61 21.89 17.81
CA ILE A 175 7.42 21.10 17.49
C ILE A 175 6.56 20.87 18.74
N GLN A 176 7.16 20.59 19.88
CA GLN A 176 6.43 20.30 21.11
C GLN A 176 5.72 21.54 21.70
N HIS A 177 6.38 22.71 21.65
CA HIS A 177 5.95 23.88 22.41
C HIS A 177 5.46 25.05 21.56
N ASN A 178 6.03 25.26 20.37
CA ASN A 178 5.77 26.45 19.55
C ASN A 178 4.85 26.18 18.36
N LEU A 179 4.79 24.94 17.88
CA LEU A 179 3.87 24.56 16.80
C LEU A 179 2.45 24.41 17.34
N THR A 180 1.59 25.40 17.09
CA THR A 180 0.18 25.36 17.49
C THR A 180 -0.70 24.73 16.42
N ILE A 181 -1.59 23.84 16.83
CA ILE A 181 -2.59 23.18 15.99
C ILE A 181 -3.98 23.63 16.46
N PHE A 182 -4.89 23.88 15.52
CA PHE A 182 -6.27 24.22 15.85
C PHE A 182 -7.02 22.98 16.35
N ASN A 183 -7.38 23.00 17.63
CA ASN A 183 -8.17 21.95 18.25
C ASN A 183 -9.66 22.24 18.03
N ARG A 184 -10.32 21.42 17.20
CA ARG A 184 -11.76 21.55 16.91
C ARG A 184 -12.66 21.29 18.13
N ILE A 185 -12.17 20.60 19.16
CA ILE A 185 -12.94 20.28 20.36
C ILE A 185 -12.94 21.48 21.31
N THR A 186 -11.78 22.04 21.59
CA THR A 186 -11.64 23.21 22.50
C THR A 186 -11.81 24.55 21.78
N GLN A 187 -11.85 24.55 20.44
CA GLN A 187 -11.95 25.73 19.56
C GLN A 187 -10.79 26.72 19.78
N ARG A 188 -9.59 26.20 20.09
CA ARG A 188 -8.40 27.01 20.37
C ARG A 188 -7.18 26.50 19.62
N HIS A 189 -6.23 27.38 19.37
CA HIS A 189 -4.89 27.02 18.91
C HIS A 189 -4.07 26.59 20.12
N GLU A 190 -3.69 25.32 20.15
CA GLU A 190 -2.97 24.71 21.26
C GLU A 190 -1.66 24.10 20.75
N PRO A 191 -0.56 24.16 21.52
CA PRO A 191 0.68 23.50 21.13
C PRO A 191 0.54 21.98 21.15
N PHE A 192 1.40 21.28 20.41
CA PHE A 192 1.36 19.82 20.33
C PHE A 192 1.39 19.15 21.71
N SER A 193 2.17 19.66 22.65
CA SER A 193 2.25 19.18 24.04
C SER A 193 0.90 19.15 24.79
N ARG A 194 -0.07 19.99 24.41
CA ARG A 194 -1.41 20.02 25.02
C ARG A 194 -2.41 19.08 24.35
N ILE A 195 -2.25 18.85 23.04
CA ILE A 195 -3.11 17.97 22.25
C ILE A 195 -2.65 16.51 22.36
N CYS A 196 -1.35 16.31 22.54
CA CYS A 196 -0.76 15.00 22.71
C CYS A 196 -1.32 14.31 23.97
N ARG A 197 -1.74 13.05 23.82
CA ARG A 197 -2.32 12.26 24.92
C ARG A 197 -1.37 11.22 25.49
N ARG A 198 -0.46 10.69 24.66
CA ARG A 198 0.41 9.55 25.01
C ARG A 198 1.77 9.73 24.38
N PHE A 199 2.80 9.32 25.12
CA PHE A 199 4.19 9.37 24.65
C PHE A 199 4.61 10.76 24.18
N CYS A 200 4.15 11.81 24.87
CA CYS A 200 4.46 13.20 24.50
C CYS A 200 5.93 13.55 24.74
N THR A 201 6.58 12.83 25.66
CA THR A 201 8.00 12.93 25.98
C THR A 201 8.83 11.81 25.34
N ILE A 202 8.32 11.18 24.26
CA ILE A 202 9.03 10.07 23.60
C ILE A 202 10.44 10.44 23.13
N ASN A 203 10.67 11.73 22.84
CA ASN A 203 11.95 12.26 22.37
C ASN A 203 12.86 12.77 23.50
N GLU A 204 12.43 12.73 24.77
CA GLU A 204 13.24 13.16 25.92
C GLU A 204 14.63 12.48 25.99
N PRO A 205 14.78 11.17 25.66
CA PRO A 205 16.10 10.55 25.59
C PRO A 205 17.07 11.23 24.60
N ALA A 206 16.57 11.82 23.52
CA ALA A 206 17.41 12.55 22.57
C ALA A 206 17.95 13.86 23.17
N GLN A 207 17.13 14.54 23.97
CA GLN A 207 17.55 15.74 24.71
C GLN A 207 18.60 15.41 25.77
N LEU A 208 18.39 14.32 26.51
CA LEU A 208 19.36 13.82 27.50
C LEU A 208 20.68 13.42 26.85
N PHE A 209 20.63 12.75 25.70
CA PHE A 209 21.82 12.38 24.94
C PHE A 209 22.61 13.61 24.51
N TYR A 210 21.95 14.63 23.94
CA TYR A 210 22.62 15.88 23.56
C TYR A 210 23.29 16.56 24.75
N ALA A 211 22.61 16.64 25.90
CA ALA A 211 23.17 17.25 27.10
C ALA A 211 24.45 16.53 27.55
N GLY A 212 24.43 15.20 27.64
CA GLY A 212 25.61 14.41 28.00
C GLY A 212 26.73 14.49 26.96
N PHE A 213 26.39 14.45 25.67
CA PHE A 213 27.36 14.53 24.58
C PHE A 213 28.09 15.89 24.55
N LYS A 214 27.34 16.97 24.78
CA LYS A 214 27.88 18.33 24.88
C LYS A 214 28.89 18.45 26.03
N ASP A 215 28.58 17.86 27.18
CA ASP A 215 29.48 17.89 28.33
C ASP A 215 30.73 17.06 28.12
N HIS A 216 30.61 15.91 27.46
CA HIS A 216 31.76 15.10 27.08
C HIS A 216 32.69 15.84 26.11
N GLN A 217 32.17 16.47 25.06
CA GLN A 217 32.99 17.23 24.12
C GLN A 217 33.70 18.41 24.78
N ARG A 218 33.02 19.15 25.67
CA ARG A 218 33.66 20.22 26.45
C ARG A 218 34.84 19.74 27.29
N GLN A 219 34.82 18.49 27.76
CA GLN A 219 35.95 17.93 28.51
C GLN A 219 37.12 17.63 27.57
N LEU A 220 36.85 17.07 26.39
CA LEU A 220 37.88 16.81 25.39
C LEU A 220 38.57 18.11 24.96
N ASP A 221 37.79 19.16 24.67
CA ASP A 221 38.32 20.47 24.27
C ASP A 221 39.23 21.10 25.34
N LYS A 222 38.95 20.84 26.63
CA LYS A 222 39.78 21.31 27.76
C LYS A 222 41.06 20.51 27.94
N HIS A 223 41.08 19.24 27.54
CA HIS A 223 42.26 18.37 27.65
C HIS A 223 43.21 18.53 26.46
N GLU A 224 42.74 19.09 25.34
CA GLU A 224 43.56 19.37 24.15
C GLU A 224 44.22 20.77 24.18
N GLN A 225 43.89 21.62 25.17
CA GLN A 225 44.49 22.94 25.40
C GLN A 225 45.54 22.90 26.53
#